data_AF-A0A1I8CNF6-F1
#
_entry.id   AF-A0A1I8CNF6-F1
#
_cell.length_a   1.000
_cell.length_b   1.000
_cell.length_c   1.000
_cell.angle_alpha   90.00
_cell.angle_beta   90.00
_cell.angle_gamma   90.00
#
_symmetry.space_group_name_H-M   'P 1'
#
loop_
_entity.id
_entity.type
_entity.pdbx_description
1 polymer ?
#
loop_
_entity_poly.entity_id
_entity_poly.type
_entity_poly.pdbx_seq_one_letter_code
_entity_poly.pdbx_strand_id
1 'polypeptide(L)'
;MQIIYSILLFCCLLNGLSAFWCYHSLTRNLNLIDPYNGTAQLIHGTNDNPCVNGTITKNGVTDNLSTNYMTYKSILKTNFNKQAFPALTGACPTYTPLKSGPNQSAMAQFCTCTTNNCNVASTPHTLKCQSQRKGFAYLRLADTYGQVEECADPNDTCITITGETRSSNISYKGCYGNLMSNMNWAVGLQPLPKRAAGCSKMSFTGYYVTAYCDFCQYSGQFSNVDWTNSEPITCTSEHTGLEANNEVPSTKLCAFNEPCARIIASPRSFPNNTLPAHLMTLQGCSMDLNYAFAQGSYASYPDNQCYTHWADALQLDVDGTLIPTLCSCDTPNCTPPDSIIY
;
A
#
# COMPACT_ATOMS: atom_id res chain seq x y z
N MET A 1 -8.90 34.64 -50.79
CA MET A 1 -9.60 34.07 -49.62
C MET A 1 -8.72 32.96 -49.07
N GLN A 2 -7.85 33.29 -48.11
CA GLN A 2 -6.99 32.32 -47.42
C GLN A 2 -7.76 31.76 -46.22
N ILE A 3 -7.95 30.44 -46.22
CA ILE A 3 -8.53 29.69 -45.11
C ILE A 3 -7.41 29.46 -44.09
N ILE A 4 -7.52 30.13 -42.94
CA ILE A 4 -6.66 29.93 -41.79
C ILE A 4 -7.09 28.62 -41.12
N TYR A 5 -6.27 27.59 -41.22
CA TYR A 5 -6.37 26.40 -40.37
C TYR A 5 -5.77 26.73 -39.00
N SER A 6 -6.62 27.08 -38.04
CA SER A 6 -6.27 27.11 -36.62
C SER A 6 -6.21 25.66 -36.11
N ILE A 7 -5.08 24.99 -36.34
CA ILE A 7 -4.75 23.77 -35.60
C ILE A 7 -4.33 24.23 -34.20
N LEU A 8 -5.30 24.20 -33.27
CA LEU A 8 -5.05 24.18 -31.83
C LEU A 8 -4.23 22.93 -31.55
N LEU A 9 -2.91 23.10 -31.56
CA LEU A 9 -1.95 22.15 -31.04
C LEU A 9 -2.14 22.11 -29.52
N PHE A 10 -3.13 21.35 -29.05
CA PHE A 10 -3.06 20.78 -27.70
C PHE A 10 -1.86 19.84 -27.73
N CYS A 11 -0.70 20.38 -27.40
CA CYS A 11 0.45 19.59 -26.99
C CYS A 11 -0.01 18.76 -25.79
N CYS A 12 -0.45 17.53 -26.07
CA CYS A 12 -0.22 16.40 -25.19
C CYS A 12 1.29 16.28 -25.00
N LEU A 13 1.84 17.10 -24.11
CA LEU A 13 3.08 16.78 -23.40
C LEU A 13 2.75 15.61 -22.48
N LEU A 14 2.61 14.42 -23.07
CA LEU A 14 2.98 13.16 -22.44
C LEU A 14 4.50 13.20 -22.24
N ASN A 15 4.97 14.11 -21.38
CA ASN A 15 6.17 13.84 -20.63
C ASN A 15 5.75 12.73 -19.69
N GLY A 16 5.94 11.48 -20.12
CA GLY A 16 5.75 10.32 -19.27
C GLY A 16 6.61 10.51 -18.03
N LEU A 17 5.99 11.00 -16.95
CA LEU A 17 6.55 10.89 -15.62
C LEU A 17 6.72 9.39 -15.42
N SER A 18 7.96 8.90 -15.52
CA SER A 18 8.27 7.54 -15.15
C SER A 18 7.93 7.39 -13.67
N ALA A 19 6.77 6.82 -13.38
CA ALA A 19 6.38 6.44 -12.04
C ALA A 19 7.19 5.20 -11.66
N PHE A 20 7.82 5.26 -10.50
CA PHE A 20 8.56 4.14 -9.93
C PHE A 20 8.35 4.10 -8.42
N TRP A 21 8.81 3.03 -7.78
CA TRP A 21 8.68 2.85 -6.34
C TRP A 21 10.04 2.86 -5.66
N CYS A 22 10.09 3.57 -4.55
CA CYS A 22 11.26 3.67 -3.69
C CYS A 22 11.07 2.81 -2.46
N TYR A 23 12.12 2.13 -2.06
CA TYR A 23 12.15 1.44 -0.78
C TYR A 23 12.25 2.48 0.34
N HIS A 24 11.29 2.46 1.27
CA HIS A 24 11.34 3.24 2.50
C HIS A 24 11.82 2.38 3.66
N SER A 25 12.80 2.87 4.41
CA SER A 25 13.31 2.28 5.64
C SER A 25 14.20 3.27 6.36
N LEU A 26 14.13 3.26 7.68
CA LEU A 26 14.95 4.10 8.53
C LEU A 26 15.42 3.28 9.72
N THR A 27 16.74 3.13 9.90
CA THR A 27 17.26 2.59 11.16
C THR A 27 16.95 3.58 12.28
N ARG A 28 16.75 3.07 13.51
CA ARG A 28 16.24 3.88 14.63
C ARG A 28 17.30 4.17 15.70
N ASN A 29 18.57 4.27 15.31
CA ASN A 29 19.65 4.51 16.26
C ASN A 29 19.60 5.94 16.84
N LEU A 30 19.10 6.92 16.08
CA LEU A 30 18.93 8.31 16.52
C LEU A 30 17.51 8.64 17.00
N ASN A 31 16.58 7.67 16.98
CA ASN A 31 15.15 7.85 17.29
C ASN A 31 14.51 9.01 16.48
N LEU A 32 14.84 9.12 15.19
CA LEU A 32 14.28 10.16 14.33
C LEU A 32 12.79 9.93 14.11
N ILE A 33 12.02 11.02 14.08
CA ILE A 33 10.61 11.01 13.71
C ILE A 33 10.50 10.94 12.19
N ASP A 34 9.75 9.96 11.70
CA ASP A 34 9.46 9.78 10.28
C ASP A 34 7.95 9.52 10.03
N PRO A 35 7.42 9.85 8.84
CA PRO A 35 5.99 9.70 8.54
C PRO A 35 5.46 8.28 8.65
N TYR A 36 6.36 7.29 8.58
CA TYR A 36 6.05 5.88 8.50
C TYR A 36 6.43 5.12 9.77
N ASN A 37 6.86 5.83 10.81
CA ASN A 37 7.29 5.26 12.08
C ASN A 37 8.29 4.09 11.87
N GLY A 38 9.25 4.26 10.97
CA GLY A 38 10.32 3.31 10.63
C GLY A 38 9.85 2.06 9.91
N THR A 39 8.56 1.97 9.58
CA THR A 39 7.96 0.79 8.96
C THR A 39 8.41 0.68 7.52
N ALA A 40 9.06 -0.42 7.17
CA ALA A 40 9.52 -0.68 5.82
C ALA A 40 8.34 -0.81 4.85
N GLN A 41 8.37 -0.05 3.75
CA GLN A 41 7.31 -0.06 2.74
C GLN A 41 7.80 0.45 1.38
N LEU A 42 7.00 0.23 0.35
CA LEU A 42 7.21 0.82 -0.97
C LEU A 42 6.44 2.14 -1.07
N ILE A 43 7.16 3.22 -1.38
CA ILE A 43 6.58 4.55 -1.53
C ILE A 43 6.80 5.09 -2.94
N HIS A 44 5.87 5.90 -3.42
CA HIS A 44 5.93 6.39 -4.79
C HIS A 44 7.10 7.36 -5.01
N GLY A 45 7.75 7.21 -6.16
CA GLY A 45 8.83 8.05 -6.66
C GLY A 45 8.56 8.54 -8.08
N THR A 46 9.09 9.72 -8.38
CA THR A 46 9.03 10.34 -9.72
C THR A 46 10.38 10.99 -10.03
N ASN A 47 10.57 11.50 -11.24
CA ASN A 47 11.80 12.20 -11.59
C ASN A 47 12.06 13.45 -10.70
N ASP A 48 11.00 14.14 -10.25
CA ASP A 48 11.09 15.28 -9.33
C ASP A 48 11.11 14.87 -7.85
N ASN A 49 10.76 13.61 -7.57
CA ASN A 49 10.78 13.00 -6.25
C ASN A 49 11.50 11.64 -6.30
N PRO A 50 12.81 11.62 -6.63
CA PRO A 50 13.54 10.37 -6.85
C PRO A 50 13.72 9.58 -5.56
N CYS A 51 14.11 8.32 -5.70
CA CYS A 51 14.50 7.51 -4.56
C CYS A 51 15.80 8.03 -3.97
N VAL A 52 15.92 7.96 -2.66
CA VAL A 52 17.03 8.41 -1.85
C VAL A 52 17.60 7.21 -1.09
N ASN A 53 18.92 7.04 -1.14
CA ASN A 53 19.68 6.21 -0.22
C ASN A 53 20.71 7.09 0.48
N GLY A 54 20.73 7.10 1.81
CA GLY A 54 21.59 8.00 2.55
C GLY A 54 21.83 7.60 3.99
N THR A 55 22.62 8.42 4.66
CA THR A 55 22.94 8.30 6.07
C THR A 55 22.74 9.62 6.79
N ILE A 56 22.35 9.54 8.05
CA ILE A 56 22.29 10.68 8.97
C ILE A 56 23.19 10.35 10.15
N THR A 57 24.25 11.14 10.35
CA THR A 57 25.18 10.95 11.46
C THR A 57 25.08 12.12 12.42
N LYS A 58 24.84 11.85 13.70
CA LYS A 58 24.81 12.85 14.78
C LYS A 58 25.63 12.33 15.95
N ASN A 59 26.62 13.12 16.39
CA ASN A 59 27.49 12.77 17.53
C ASN A 59 28.12 11.36 17.42
N GLY A 60 28.51 10.95 16.23
CA GLY A 60 29.12 9.63 15.97
C GLY A 60 28.13 8.45 15.86
N VAL A 61 26.83 8.67 16.08
CA VAL A 61 25.78 7.67 15.84
C VAL A 61 25.19 7.90 14.45
N THR A 62 25.04 6.82 13.68
CA THR A 62 24.57 6.85 12.30
C THR A 62 23.27 6.09 12.13
N ASP A 63 22.33 6.70 11.42
CA ASP A 63 21.18 6.03 10.83
C ASP A 63 21.33 5.90 9.31
N ASN A 64 20.91 4.75 8.78
CA ASN A 64 20.73 4.51 7.36
C ASN A 64 19.28 4.82 6.97
N LEU A 65 19.11 5.50 5.84
CA LEU A 65 17.82 5.98 5.35
C LEU A 65 17.68 5.66 3.87
N SER A 66 16.72 4.81 3.54
CA SER A 66 16.20 4.64 2.17
C SER A 66 14.80 5.24 2.14
N THR A 67 14.50 6.14 1.19
CA THR A 67 13.15 6.74 1.05
C THR A 67 13.00 7.43 -0.31
N ASN A 68 12.03 8.33 -0.51
CA ASN A 68 11.97 9.27 -1.63
C ASN A 68 12.39 10.68 -1.19
N TYR A 69 12.70 11.55 -2.14
CA TYR A 69 13.29 12.85 -1.85
C TYR A 69 12.41 13.77 -1.00
N MET A 70 11.10 13.74 -1.18
CA MET A 70 10.14 14.53 -0.40
C MET A 70 10.08 14.06 1.06
N THR A 71 10.05 12.75 1.29
CA THR A 71 10.07 12.18 2.64
C THR A 71 11.41 12.45 3.32
N TYR A 72 12.52 12.35 2.60
CA TYR A 72 13.85 12.73 3.10
C TYR A 72 13.87 14.19 3.60
N LYS A 73 13.35 15.14 2.80
CA LYS A 73 13.23 16.55 3.23
C LYS A 73 12.37 16.69 4.48
N SER A 74 11.23 15.97 4.54
CA SER A 74 10.32 15.99 5.68
C SER A 74 11.03 15.55 6.96
N ILE A 75 11.75 14.42 6.93
CA ILE A 75 12.55 13.91 8.07
C ILE A 75 13.57 14.95 8.53
N LEU A 76 14.33 15.55 7.60
CA LEU A 76 15.33 16.56 7.96
C LEU A 76 14.73 17.87 8.49
N LYS A 77 13.57 18.28 7.98
CA LYS A 77 12.85 19.45 8.46
C LYS A 77 12.32 19.21 9.88
N THR A 78 11.67 18.09 10.11
CA THR A 78 11.08 17.73 11.41
C THR A 78 12.14 17.55 12.50
N ASN A 79 13.23 16.85 12.21
CA ASN A 79 14.22 16.49 13.23
C ASN A 79 15.36 17.51 13.40
N PHE A 80 15.64 18.32 12.37
CA PHE A 80 16.82 19.22 12.36
C PHE A 80 16.50 20.66 11.90
N ASN A 81 15.22 21.00 11.68
CA ASN A 81 14.79 22.31 11.18
C ASN A 81 15.54 22.75 9.90
N LYS A 82 15.84 21.81 9.01
CA LYS A 82 16.48 22.09 7.72
C LYS A 82 15.46 22.70 6.75
N GLN A 83 15.75 23.90 6.24
CA GLN A 83 14.86 24.65 5.34
C GLN A 83 15.38 24.73 3.90
N ALA A 84 16.70 24.68 3.70
CA ALA A 84 17.33 24.73 2.38
C ALA A 84 17.90 23.36 2.00
N PHE A 85 17.62 22.89 0.80
CA PHE A 85 18.09 21.60 0.31
C PHE A 85 18.92 21.79 -0.97
N PRO A 86 19.98 21.01 -1.17
CA PRO A 86 20.76 21.07 -2.40
C PRO A 86 19.89 20.70 -3.61
N ALA A 87 20.23 21.26 -4.77
CA ALA A 87 19.63 20.81 -6.02
C ALA A 87 20.00 19.35 -6.29
N LEU A 88 19.11 18.62 -6.97
CA LEU A 88 19.38 17.26 -7.44
C LEU A 88 20.36 17.34 -8.62
N THR A 89 21.66 17.26 -8.35
CA THR A 89 22.70 17.49 -9.37
C THR A 89 23.18 16.21 -10.06
N GLY A 90 22.57 15.05 -9.78
CA GLY A 90 22.97 13.75 -10.33
C GLY A 90 24.30 13.20 -9.80
N ALA A 91 25.07 13.99 -9.04
CA ALA A 91 26.33 13.58 -8.43
C ALA A 91 26.11 12.95 -7.04
N CYS A 92 26.58 11.71 -6.90
CA CYS A 92 26.54 10.91 -5.68
C CYS A 92 27.93 10.86 -5.02
N PRO A 93 28.09 11.06 -3.69
CA PRO A 93 27.10 11.49 -2.69
C PRO A 93 26.95 13.02 -2.59
N THR A 94 25.74 13.49 -2.30
CA THR A 94 25.44 14.88 -1.96
C THR A 94 25.48 15.08 -0.44
N TYR A 95 26.19 16.10 0.02
CA TYR A 95 26.42 16.39 1.44
C TYR A 95 25.52 17.52 1.94
N THR A 96 24.89 17.33 3.09
CA THR A 96 24.05 18.34 3.74
C THR A 96 24.44 18.50 5.21
N PRO A 97 25.08 19.62 5.59
CA PRO A 97 25.27 19.97 6.99
C PRO A 97 23.91 20.18 7.67
N LEU A 98 23.72 19.61 8.85
CA LEU A 98 22.49 19.75 9.63
C LEU A 98 22.73 20.71 10.79
N LYS A 99 21.74 21.57 11.08
CA LYS A 99 21.78 22.36 12.30
C LYS A 99 21.51 21.42 13.48
N SER A 100 22.43 21.40 14.42
CA SER A 100 22.24 20.76 15.71
C SER A 100 22.72 21.73 16.80
N GLY A 101 22.24 21.56 18.03
CA GLY A 101 22.45 22.52 19.13
C GLY A 101 23.94 22.86 19.38
N PRO A 102 24.24 23.80 20.29
CA PRO A 102 25.54 24.49 20.40
C PRO A 102 26.79 23.60 20.54
N ASN A 103 26.67 22.30 20.80
CA ASN A 103 27.77 21.33 20.89
C ASN A 103 27.51 20.03 20.12
N GLN A 104 26.68 20.06 19.08
CA GLN A 104 26.33 18.88 18.30
C GLN A 104 26.72 19.09 16.85
N SER A 105 27.39 18.11 16.25
CA SER A 105 27.62 18.04 14.82
C SER A 105 26.72 16.95 14.22
N ALA A 106 25.83 17.35 13.32
CA ALA A 106 25.00 16.44 12.55
C ALA A 106 25.25 16.67 11.05
N MET A 107 25.34 15.57 10.30
CA MET A 107 25.50 15.60 8.85
C MET A 107 24.59 14.57 8.22
N ALA A 108 24.09 14.88 7.02
CA ALA A 108 23.43 13.93 6.16
C ALA A 108 24.21 13.78 4.85
N GLN A 109 24.28 12.54 4.35
CA GLN A 109 24.84 12.21 3.05
C GLN A 109 23.80 11.40 2.31
N PHE A 110 23.58 11.68 1.02
CA PHE A 110 22.60 10.92 0.27
C PHE A 110 22.92 10.83 -1.21
N CYS A 111 22.29 9.86 -1.83
CA CYS A 111 22.32 9.52 -3.23
C CYS A 111 20.91 9.40 -3.76
N THR A 112 20.71 9.72 -5.04
CA THR A 112 19.41 9.59 -5.69
C THR A 112 19.44 8.69 -6.91
N CYS A 113 18.31 8.04 -7.19
CA CYS A 113 18.13 7.18 -8.35
C CYS A 113 16.64 7.14 -8.76
N THR A 114 16.38 6.76 -10.01
CA THR A 114 15.06 6.91 -10.66
C THR A 114 14.53 5.60 -11.26
N THR A 115 14.78 4.48 -10.58
CA THR A 115 14.27 3.16 -10.98
C THR A 115 13.71 2.42 -9.76
N ASN A 116 12.86 1.43 -9.98
CA ASN A 116 12.21 0.69 -8.89
C ASN A 116 13.25 0.12 -7.91
N ASN A 117 13.10 0.46 -6.63
CA ASN A 117 13.90 -0.02 -5.51
C ASN A 117 15.42 0.15 -5.67
N CYS A 118 15.84 1.11 -6.49
CA CYS A 118 17.26 1.40 -6.72
C CYS A 118 18.00 1.88 -5.45
N ASN A 119 17.26 2.30 -4.42
CA ASN A 119 17.78 2.76 -3.15
C ASN A 119 17.81 1.67 -2.06
N VAL A 120 17.59 0.41 -2.44
CA VAL A 120 17.88 -0.75 -1.60
C VAL A 120 19.40 -0.94 -1.54
N ALA A 121 19.92 -1.25 -0.37
CA ALA A 121 21.35 -1.55 -0.22
C ALA A 121 21.76 -2.70 -1.15
N SER A 122 22.92 -2.58 -1.80
CA SER A 122 23.45 -3.59 -2.73
C SER A 122 23.81 -4.91 -2.03
N THR A 123 24.09 -4.86 -0.73
CA THR A 123 24.37 -6.01 0.15
C THR A 123 23.46 -5.95 1.38
N PRO A 124 22.15 -6.19 1.21
CA PRO A 124 21.22 -6.12 2.32
C PRO A 124 21.49 -7.30 3.28
N HIS A 125 21.42 -7.04 4.58
CA HIS A 125 21.63 -8.06 5.61
C HIS A 125 20.57 -9.17 5.59
N THR A 126 19.40 -8.87 5.02
CA THR A 126 18.24 -9.76 4.93
C THR A 126 17.61 -9.67 3.53
N LEU A 127 16.91 -10.72 3.12
CA LEU A 127 16.08 -10.69 1.93
C LEU A 127 14.86 -9.80 2.19
N LYS A 128 14.51 -8.91 1.26
CA LYS A 128 13.30 -8.09 1.35
C LYS A 128 12.31 -8.53 0.30
N CYS A 129 11.09 -8.79 0.75
CA CYS A 129 9.98 -9.17 -0.11
C CYS A 129 8.85 -8.16 0.05
N GLN A 130 8.08 -7.95 -1.01
CA GLN A 130 6.83 -7.21 -0.84
C GLN A 130 5.88 -8.04 0.01
N SER A 131 5.24 -7.38 0.97
CA SER A 131 4.28 -7.97 1.88
C SER A 131 2.88 -7.49 1.50
N GLN A 132 1.99 -8.45 1.24
CA GLN A 132 0.62 -8.17 0.90
C GLN A 132 -0.28 -9.24 1.49
N ARG A 133 -1.44 -8.81 1.96
CA ARG A 133 -2.56 -9.68 2.30
C ARG A 133 -3.79 -9.05 1.65
N LYS A 134 -4.45 -9.79 0.78
CA LYS A 134 -5.70 -9.39 0.13
C LYS A 134 -6.63 -10.58 0.09
N GLY A 135 -7.88 -10.37 0.49
CA GLY A 135 -8.92 -11.37 0.31
C GLY A 135 -8.97 -12.46 1.38
N PHE A 136 -8.24 -12.30 2.49
CA PHE A 136 -8.16 -13.33 3.55
C PHE A 136 -9.08 -13.06 4.75
N ALA A 137 -10.03 -12.14 4.59
CA ALA A 137 -11.04 -11.80 5.59
C ALA A 137 -11.82 -13.02 6.13
N TYR A 138 -12.14 -14.00 5.28
CA TYR A 138 -12.81 -15.25 5.67
C TYR A 138 -11.96 -16.15 6.58
N LEU A 139 -10.65 -15.89 6.67
CA LEU A 139 -9.70 -16.49 7.62
C LEU A 139 -9.37 -15.55 8.79
N ARG A 140 -10.12 -14.45 8.95
CA ARG A 140 -9.87 -13.44 9.97
C ARG A 140 -8.48 -12.82 9.86
N LEU A 141 -8.06 -12.52 8.64
CA LEU A 141 -6.82 -11.81 8.34
C LEU A 141 -7.16 -10.53 7.59
N ALA A 142 -6.67 -9.40 8.09
CA ALA A 142 -6.96 -8.09 7.52
C ALA A 142 -6.12 -7.89 6.26
N ASP A 143 -6.71 -7.19 5.30
CA ASP A 143 -5.98 -6.79 4.12
C ASP A 143 -4.88 -5.77 4.49
N THR A 144 -3.69 -5.94 3.91
CA THR A 144 -2.55 -5.02 4.05
C THR A 144 -1.81 -4.88 2.73
N TYR A 145 -1.46 -3.65 2.38
CA TYR A 145 -0.82 -3.27 1.11
C TYR A 145 0.41 -2.41 1.37
N GLY A 146 1.26 -2.22 0.36
CA GLY A 146 2.44 -1.33 0.47
C GLY A 146 3.62 -1.84 1.31
N GLN A 147 3.39 -2.76 2.23
CA GLN A 147 4.38 -3.17 3.23
C GLN A 147 5.55 -3.95 2.61
N VAL A 148 6.70 -3.86 3.27
CA VAL A 148 7.87 -4.68 2.96
C VAL A 148 8.19 -5.53 4.18
N GLU A 149 8.39 -6.81 3.94
CA GLU A 149 8.81 -7.76 4.95
C GLU A 149 10.30 -8.06 4.78
N GLU A 150 11.03 -7.98 5.89
CA GLU A 150 12.40 -8.49 5.97
C GLU A 150 12.34 -9.97 6.38
N CYS A 151 12.93 -10.83 5.55
CA CYS A 151 12.96 -12.26 5.82
C CYS A 151 13.92 -12.56 6.96
N ALA A 152 13.52 -13.47 7.86
CA ALA A 152 14.37 -13.89 8.98
C ALA A 152 15.67 -14.59 8.51
N ASP A 153 15.62 -15.33 7.41
CA ASP A 153 16.78 -15.94 6.76
C ASP A 153 17.15 -15.16 5.48
N PRO A 154 18.40 -14.69 5.31
CA PRO A 154 18.84 -14.05 4.07
C PRO A 154 18.82 -14.98 2.85
N ASN A 155 18.79 -16.30 3.04
CA ASN A 155 18.67 -17.31 1.99
C ASN A 155 17.24 -17.81 1.78
N ASP A 156 16.26 -17.12 2.37
CA ASP A 156 14.84 -17.41 2.16
C ASP A 156 14.41 -17.08 0.71
N THR A 157 13.13 -17.29 0.41
CA THR A 157 12.54 -16.92 -0.88
C THR A 157 11.37 -15.98 -0.68
N CYS A 158 11.19 -15.08 -1.64
CA CYS A 158 9.96 -14.32 -1.75
C CYS A 158 8.89 -15.19 -2.37
N ILE A 159 7.66 -15.08 -1.89
CA ILE A 159 6.54 -15.88 -2.38
C ILE A 159 5.39 -15.02 -2.87
N THR A 160 4.61 -15.62 -3.76
CA THR A 160 3.26 -15.17 -4.09
C THR A 160 2.29 -16.33 -3.90
N ILE A 161 1.11 -16.01 -3.40
CA ILE A 161 -0.04 -16.90 -3.36
C ILE A 161 -1.17 -16.15 -4.02
N THR A 162 -1.63 -16.62 -5.16
CA THR A 162 -2.71 -15.98 -5.91
C THR A 162 -3.79 -17.00 -6.18
N GLY A 163 -5.04 -16.63 -5.99
CA GLY A 163 -6.16 -17.50 -6.26
C GLY A 163 -7.45 -16.74 -6.23
N GLU A 164 -8.55 -17.47 -6.22
CA GLU A 164 -9.87 -16.89 -6.19
C GLU A 164 -10.76 -17.66 -5.20
N THR A 165 -11.64 -16.92 -4.56
CA THR A 165 -12.87 -17.47 -3.97
C THR A 165 -14.01 -17.28 -4.97
N ARG A 166 -15.24 -17.66 -4.59
CA ARG A 166 -16.42 -17.33 -5.41
C ARG A 166 -16.69 -15.82 -5.55
N SER A 167 -15.98 -14.95 -4.81
CA SER A 167 -16.37 -13.54 -4.68
C SER A 167 -15.23 -12.53 -4.70
N SER A 168 -13.98 -12.97 -4.58
CA SER A 168 -12.81 -12.10 -4.67
C SER A 168 -11.56 -12.88 -5.07
N ASN A 169 -10.63 -12.21 -5.74
CA ASN A 169 -9.26 -12.67 -5.85
C ASN A 169 -8.58 -12.55 -4.49
N ILE A 170 -7.75 -13.55 -4.20
CA ILE A 170 -6.90 -13.56 -3.02
C ILE A 170 -5.45 -13.40 -3.45
N SER A 171 -4.69 -12.62 -2.68
CA SER A 171 -3.27 -12.40 -2.93
C SER A 171 -2.52 -12.32 -1.61
N TYR A 172 -1.57 -13.22 -1.41
CA TYR A 172 -0.59 -13.14 -0.34
C TYR A 172 0.80 -12.98 -0.94
N LYS A 173 1.61 -12.12 -0.35
CA LYS A 173 3.02 -11.93 -0.70
C LYS A 173 3.83 -11.74 0.57
N GLY A 174 5.04 -12.28 0.59
CA GLY A 174 5.94 -12.17 1.75
C GLY A 174 7.14 -13.10 1.63
N CYS A 175 7.75 -13.38 2.78
CA CYS A 175 8.85 -14.35 2.92
C CYS A 175 8.30 -15.74 3.24
N TYR A 176 8.84 -16.78 2.61
CA TYR A 176 8.40 -18.16 2.83
C TYR A 176 8.57 -18.60 4.29
N GLY A 177 9.74 -18.38 4.89
CA GLY A 177 10.03 -18.74 6.28
C GLY A 177 9.14 -18.00 7.29
N ASN A 178 8.82 -16.73 7.01
CA ASN A 178 7.93 -15.95 7.86
C ASN A 178 6.47 -16.44 7.71
N LEU A 179 6.02 -16.79 6.50
CA LEU A 179 4.71 -17.42 6.30
C LEU A 179 4.59 -18.73 7.10
N MET A 180 5.60 -19.60 7.01
CA MET A 180 5.65 -20.85 7.76
C MET A 180 5.58 -20.62 9.28
N SER A 181 6.22 -19.56 9.76
CA SER A 181 6.25 -19.24 11.20
C SER A 181 4.95 -18.59 11.68
N ASN A 182 4.36 -17.71 10.87
CA ASN A 182 3.23 -16.86 11.27
C ASN A 182 1.86 -17.46 10.96
N MET A 183 1.73 -18.33 9.95
CA MET A 183 0.43 -18.78 9.44
C MET A 183 0.15 -20.27 9.61
N ASN A 184 1.03 -21.02 10.27
CA ASN A 184 0.80 -22.44 10.60
C ASN A 184 -0.46 -22.71 11.44
N TRP A 185 -1.01 -21.70 12.13
CA TRP A 185 -2.18 -21.84 13.02
C TRP A 185 -3.48 -21.24 12.46
N ALA A 186 -3.39 -20.18 11.64
CA ALA A 186 -4.55 -19.43 11.15
C ALA A 186 -5.15 -20.01 9.86
N VAL A 187 -4.36 -20.80 9.14
CA VAL A 187 -4.74 -21.38 7.87
C VAL A 187 -4.45 -22.87 7.97
N GLY A 188 -5.44 -23.72 7.71
CA GLY A 188 -5.28 -25.17 7.62
C GLY A 188 -4.45 -25.58 6.41
N LEU A 189 -3.23 -25.03 6.30
CA LEU A 189 -2.28 -25.26 5.22
C LEU A 189 -1.89 -26.73 5.25
N GLN A 190 -2.18 -27.42 4.15
CA GLN A 190 -1.36 -28.55 3.76
C GLN A 190 0.11 -28.11 3.77
N PRO A 191 1.07 -28.99 4.11
CA PRO A 191 2.47 -28.61 4.24
C PRO A 191 2.95 -27.88 2.99
N LEU A 192 3.39 -26.63 3.17
CA LEU A 192 3.87 -25.82 2.05
C LEU A 192 5.12 -26.49 1.45
N PRO A 193 5.25 -26.49 0.11
CA PRO A 193 6.41 -27.10 -0.53
C PRO A 193 7.68 -26.29 -0.22
N LYS A 194 8.67 -26.95 0.40
CA LYS A 194 9.93 -26.32 0.86
C LYS A 194 10.72 -25.59 -0.22
N ARG A 195 10.71 -26.10 -1.47
CA ARG A 195 11.30 -25.49 -2.67
C ARG A 195 10.60 -26.07 -3.89
N ALA A 196 9.84 -25.25 -4.61
CA ALA A 196 9.26 -25.62 -5.90
C ALA A 196 9.98 -24.86 -7.01
N ALA A 197 10.38 -25.55 -8.08
CA ALA A 197 10.73 -24.89 -9.32
C ALA A 197 9.43 -24.42 -9.98
N GLY A 198 9.13 -23.12 -9.88
CA GLY A 198 7.89 -22.53 -10.39
C GLY A 198 6.74 -22.55 -9.38
N CYS A 199 5.50 -22.56 -9.89
CA CYS A 199 4.29 -22.46 -9.08
C CYS A 199 3.67 -23.83 -8.80
N SER A 200 3.15 -24.03 -7.59
CA SER A 200 2.43 -25.23 -7.14
C SER A 200 0.98 -24.89 -6.81
N LYS A 201 0.05 -25.81 -7.06
CA LYS A 201 -1.34 -25.63 -6.65
C LYS A 201 -1.52 -25.95 -5.16
N MET A 202 -2.32 -25.15 -4.47
CA MET A 202 -2.70 -25.36 -3.08
C MET A 202 -4.12 -24.88 -2.81
N SER A 203 -4.68 -25.23 -1.64
CA SER A 203 -6.01 -24.78 -1.25
C SER A 203 -6.03 -24.24 0.17
N PHE A 204 -6.76 -23.15 0.37
CA PHE A 204 -7.01 -22.52 1.67
C PHE A 204 -8.47 -22.71 2.00
N THR A 205 -8.80 -23.42 3.08
CA THR A 205 -10.19 -23.66 3.48
C THR A 205 -10.45 -23.00 4.82
N GLY A 206 -11.38 -22.03 4.82
CA GLY A 206 -11.99 -21.49 6.04
C GLY A 206 -13.28 -22.23 6.39
N TYR A 207 -14.07 -21.68 7.31
CA TYR A 207 -15.30 -22.32 7.80
C TYR A 207 -16.35 -22.59 6.70
N TYR A 208 -16.44 -21.74 5.67
CA TYR A 208 -17.48 -21.83 4.63
C TYR A 208 -16.96 -21.66 3.20
N VAL A 209 -15.64 -21.44 3.04
CA VAL A 209 -15.04 -20.99 1.78
C VAL A 209 -13.73 -21.72 1.56
N THR A 210 -13.55 -22.26 0.36
CA THR A 210 -12.26 -22.78 -0.09
C THR A 210 -11.79 -21.93 -1.25
N ALA A 211 -10.56 -21.41 -1.14
CA ALA A 211 -9.86 -20.78 -2.24
C ALA A 211 -8.83 -21.75 -2.81
N TYR A 212 -8.77 -21.84 -4.14
CA TYR A 212 -7.77 -22.62 -4.86
C TYR A 212 -6.72 -21.67 -5.42
N CYS A 213 -5.46 -21.92 -5.10
CA CYS A 213 -4.38 -20.96 -5.29
C CYS A 213 -3.20 -21.56 -6.04
N ASP A 214 -2.51 -20.70 -6.76
CA ASP A 214 -1.13 -20.86 -7.20
C ASP A 214 -0.18 -20.29 -6.15
N PHE A 215 0.81 -21.10 -5.78
CA PHE A 215 1.87 -20.76 -4.85
C PHE A 215 3.20 -20.76 -5.58
N CYS A 216 3.84 -19.61 -5.68
CA CYS A 216 5.10 -19.45 -6.40
C CYS A 216 6.20 -18.97 -5.46
N GLN A 217 7.43 -19.45 -5.67
CA GLN A 217 8.62 -19.03 -4.95
C GLN A 217 9.63 -18.38 -5.90
N TYR A 218 10.26 -17.31 -5.45
CA TYR A 218 11.19 -16.50 -6.22
C TYR A 218 12.41 -16.16 -5.38
N SER A 219 13.58 -16.13 -6.03
CA SER A 219 14.85 -15.78 -5.38
C SER A 219 15.22 -14.33 -5.69
N GLY A 220 15.68 -13.61 -4.66
CA GLY A 220 16.20 -12.25 -4.79
C GLY A 220 15.24 -11.15 -4.31
N GLN A 221 15.80 -9.97 -4.09
CA GLN A 221 15.12 -8.80 -3.52
C GLN A 221 13.89 -8.44 -4.35
N PHE A 222 12.73 -8.33 -3.70
CA PHE A 222 11.46 -7.96 -4.34
C PHE A 222 11.09 -8.82 -5.55
N SER A 223 11.58 -10.05 -5.61
CA SER A 223 11.34 -10.95 -6.75
C SER A 223 9.87 -11.41 -6.86
N ASN A 224 9.06 -11.17 -5.84
CA ASN A 224 7.60 -11.37 -5.84
C ASN A 224 6.79 -10.14 -6.30
N VAL A 225 7.46 -9.13 -6.85
CA VAL A 225 6.83 -7.91 -7.38
C VAL A 225 6.77 -7.95 -8.89
N ASP A 226 5.57 -7.70 -9.43
CA ASP A 226 5.39 -7.36 -10.83
C ASP A 226 5.38 -5.84 -10.97
N TRP A 227 6.49 -5.31 -11.49
CA TRP A 227 6.69 -3.88 -11.68
C TRP A 227 5.97 -3.31 -12.92
N THR A 228 5.49 -4.18 -13.81
CA THR A 228 4.84 -3.73 -15.06
C THR A 228 3.42 -3.24 -14.82
N ASN A 229 2.77 -3.72 -13.76
CA ASN A 229 1.39 -3.39 -13.40
C ASN A 229 1.29 -2.58 -12.09
N SER A 230 2.39 -1.92 -11.70
CA SER A 230 2.48 -1.22 -10.42
C SER A 230 2.28 0.29 -10.55
N GLU A 231 1.39 0.77 -11.40
CA GLU A 231 1.12 2.21 -11.43
C GLU A 231 0.45 2.65 -10.11
N PRO A 232 0.82 3.82 -9.57
CA PRO A 232 0.22 4.30 -8.34
C PRO A 232 -1.24 4.71 -8.58
N ILE A 233 -2.14 4.20 -7.75
CA ILE A 233 -3.55 4.58 -7.79
C ILE A 233 -3.73 5.85 -6.95
N THR A 234 -4.51 6.80 -7.46
CA THR A 234 -4.96 7.97 -6.69
C THR A 234 -6.45 7.85 -6.44
N CYS A 235 -6.82 7.71 -5.17
CA CYS A 235 -8.18 7.53 -4.69
C CYS A 235 -8.79 8.90 -4.37
N THR A 236 -10.04 9.16 -4.74
CA THR A 236 -10.80 10.29 -4.15
C THR A 236 -11.12 9.93 -2.70
N SER A 237 -10.82 10.84 -1.78
CA SER A 237 -11.10 10.72 -0.36
C SER A 237 -12.30 11.58 0.00
N GLU A 238 -13.37 10.95 0.48
CA GLU A 238 -14.62 11.61 0.86
C GLU A 238 -15.26 10.89 2.05
N HIS A 239 -15.84 11.69 2.96
CA HIS A 239 -16.65 11.20 4.05
C HIS A 239 -17.93 12.03 4.16
N THR A 240 -19.08 11.38 4.00
CA THR A 240 -20.41 11.96 4.18
C THR A 240 -21.27 11.04 5.06
N GLY A 241 -22.09 11.57 5.96
CA GLY A 241 -23.02 10.75 6.75
C GLY A 241 -23.18 11.12 8.23
N LEU A 242 -23.86 10.25 8.98
CA LEU A 242 -24.24 10.42 10.39
C LEU A 242 -23.07 10.94 11.25
N GLU A 243 -23.21 12.17 11.74
CA GLU A 243 -22.27 12.91 12.60
C GLU A 243 -20.92 13.35 11.98
N ALA A 244 -20.68 13.14 10.67
CA ALA A 244 -19.48 13.65 10.02
C ALA A 244 -19.67 15.11 9.57
N ASN A 245 -18.70 15.98 9.89
CA ASN A 245 -18.52 17.20 9.11
C ASN A 245 -18.23 16.76 7.68
N ASN A 246 -19.10 17.08 6.71
CA ASN A 246 -18.83 16.78 5.31
C ASN A 246 -17.41 17.24 4.96
N GLU A 247 -16.51 16.29 4.75
CA GLU A 247 -15.14 16.61 4.38
C GLU A 247 -15.14 17.09 2.94
N VAL A 248 -14.39 18.16 2.66
CA VAL A 248 -14.19 18.62 1.29
C VAL A 248 -13.49 17.47 0.53
N PRO A 249 -14.07 16.99 -0.59
CA PRO A 249 -13.46 15.93 -1.37
C PRO A 249 -12.01 16.27 -1.70
N SER A 250 -11.11 15.34 -1.42
CA SER A 250 -9.69 15.47 -1.71
C SER A 250 -9.21 14.23 -2.46
N THR A 251 -7.95 14.20 -2.85
CA THR A 251 -7.33 13.02 -3.47
C THR A 251 -6.18 12.53 -2.62
N LYS A 252 -6.02 11.21 -2.55
CA LYS A 252 -4.94 10.55 -1.81
C LYS A 252 -4.29 9.49 -2.69
N LEU A 253 -2.95 9.49 -2.72
CA LEU A 253 -2.18 8.44 -3.37
C LEU A 253 -2.18 7.20 -2.48
N CYS A 254 -2.63 6.08 -3.02
CA CYS A 254 -2.83 4.82 -2.30
C CYS A 254 -1.51 4.03 -2.28
N ALA A 255 -1.34 3.10 -1.35
CA ALA A 255 -0.12 2.32 -1.21
C ALA A 255 0.10 1.37 -2.41
N PHE A 256 1.28 0.75 -2.50
CA PHE A 256 1.60 -0.20 -3.58
C PHE A 256 0.55 -1.32 -3.67
N ASN A 257 -0.05 -1.49 -4.85
CA ASN A 257 -1.13 -2.44 -5.16
C ASN A 257 -2.41 -2.27 -4.32
N GLU A 258 -2.57 -1.13 -3.66
CA GLU A 258 -3.77 -0.83 -2.89
C GLU A 258 -4.88 -0.28 -3.81
N PRO A 259 -6.06 -0.92 -3.87
CA PRO A 259 -7.17 -0.40 -4.65
C PRO A 259 -7.84 0.80 -3.97
N CYS A 260 -8.58 1.59 -4.77
CA CYS A 260 -9.61 2.46 -4.20
C CYS A 260 -10.69 1.60 -3.58
N ALA A 261 -11.27 2.07 -2.48
CA ALA A 261 -12.43 1.46 -1.88
C ALA A 261 -13.51 2.49 -1.57
N ARG A 262 -14.75 1.99 -1.52
CA ARG A 262 -15.89 2.74 -1.01
C ARG A 262 -16.72 1.86 -0.09
N ILE A 263 -17.17 2.44 1.00
CA ILE A 263 -18.12 1.83 1.93
C ILE A 263 -19.38 2.68 1.90
N ILE A 264 -20.53 2.00 1.78
CA ILE A 264 -21.84 2.62 1.83
C ILE A 264 -22.63 1.91 2.92
N ALA A 265 -23.12 2.66 3.91
CA ALA A 265 -24.03 2.12 4.91
C ALA A 265 -25.45 2.57 4.59
N SER A 266 -26.34 1.60 4.41
CA SER A 266 -27.76 1.83 4.17
C SER A 266 -28.57 1.22 5.32
N PRO A 267 -29.72 1.78 5.70
CA PRO A 267 -30.66 1.14 6.59
C PRO A 267 -31.05 -0.24 6.05
N ARG A 268 -31.18 -1.24 6.92
CA ARG A 268 -31.78 -2.52 6.57
C ARG A 268 -33.22 -2.28 6.10
N SER A 269 -33.48 -2.55 4.82
CA SER A 269 -34.81 -2.44 4.23
C SER A 269 -35.73 -3.53 4.84
N PHE A 270 -36.84 -3.11 5.44
CA PHE A 270 -37.98 -3.96 5.73
C PHE A 270 -38.99 -3.86 4.56
N PRO A 271 -39.92 -4.81 4.36
CA PRO A 271 -40.52 -5.14 3.05
C PRO A 271 -41.34 -4.08 2.27
N ASN A 272 -41.27 -2.78 2.59
CA ASN A 272 -41.98 -1.71 1.92
C ASN A 272 -41.03 -0.74 1.19
N ASN A 273 -40.59 -1.13 0.00
CA ASN A 273 -40.35 -0.36 -1.24
C ASN A 273 -39.99 1.15 -1.24
N THR A 274 -39.28 1.68 -0.24
CA THR A 274 -38.47 2.91 -0.45
C THR A 274 -37.00 2.53 -0.45
N LEU A 275 -36.27 2.92 -1.51
CA LEU A 275 -34.80 2.82 -1.53
C LEU A 275 -34.29 3.51 -0.25
N PRO A 276 -33.59 2.78 0.65
CA PRO A 276 -33.03 3.42 1.82
C PRO A 276 -32.02 4.47 1.35
N ALA A 277 -32.18 5.73 1.78
CA ALA A 277 -31.17 6.76 1.54
C ALA A 277 -29.85 6.30 2.16
N HIS A 278 -28.73 6.49 1.46
CA HIS A 278 -27.41 6.22 2.02
C HIS A 278 -27.21 7.07 3.26
N LEU A 279 -27.02 6.44 4.42
CA LEU A 279 -26.79 7.13 5.69
C LEU A 279 -25.35 7.57 5.85
N MET A 280 -24.43 6.88 5.17
CA MET A 280 -23.01 7.16 5.20
C MET A 280 -22.34 6.66 3.93
N THR A 281 -21.37 7.44 3.45
CA THR A 281 -20.41 7.04 2.42
C THR A 281 -19.00 7.38 2.91
N LEU A 282 -18.09 6.41 2.80
CA LEU A 282 -16.66 6.62 2.88
C LEU A 282 -16.02 6.21 1.57
N GLN A 283 -15.08 7.00 1.07
CA GLN A 283 -14.27 6.65 -0.10
C GLN A 283 -12.82 7.04 0.13
N GLY A 284 -11.89 6.24 -0.40
CA GLY A 284 -10.45 6.50 -0.27
C GLY A 284 -9.62 5.24 -0.54
N CYS A 285 -8.42 5.18 0.02
CA CYS A 285 -7.54 4.01 -0.04
C CYS A 285 -8.10 2.90 0.86
N SER A 286 -8.16 1.66 0.37
CA SER A 286 -8.81 0.54 1.08
C SER A 286 -8.38 0.34 2.55
N MET A 287 -7.10 0.51 2.88
CA MET A 287 -6.57 0.37 4.24
C MET A 287 -7.07 1.47 5.17
N ASP A 288 -7.18 2.72 4.69
CA ASP A 288 -7.70 3.82 5.51
C ASP A 288 -9.14 3.55 5.93
N LEU A 289 -9.94 3.03 4.99
CA LEU A 289 -11.35 2.72 5.22
C LEU A 289 -11.51 1.52 6.15
N ASN A 290 -10.63 0.52 6.04
CA ASN A 290 -10.62 -0.63 6.93
C ASN A 290 -10.45 -0.18 8.39
N TYR A 291 -9.49 0.72 8.68
CA TYR A 291 -9.32 1.27 10.03
C TYR A 291 -10.51 2.10 10.53
N ALA A 292 -11.20 2.82 9.64
CA ALA A 292 -12.31 3.70 9.99
C ALA A 292 -13.59 2.94 10.40
N PHE A 293 -13.77 1.71 9.90
CA PHE A 293 -15.02 0.96 10.05
C PHE A 293 -14.90 -0.29 10.92
N ALA A 294 -13.68 -0.72 11.23
CA ALA A 294 -13.42 -2.00 11.88
C ALA A 294 -12.56 -1.83 13.14
N GLN A 295 -13.18 -1.64 14.31
CA GLN A 295 -12.50 -1.97 15.56
C GLN A 295 -12.43 -3.51 15.67
N GLY A 296 -11.40 -4.11 15.07
CA GLY A 296 -11.15 -5.55 15.13
C GLY A 296 -11.75 -6.39 14.00
N SER A 297 -12.38 -5.80 12.97
CA SER A 297 -12.95 -6.53 11.84
C SER A 297 -11.97 -6.69 10.67
N TYR A 298 -12.08 -7.82 9.98
CA TYR A 298 -11.23 -8.21 8.85
C TYR A 298 -12.02 -7.98 7.56
N ALA A 299 -11.96 -6.77 6.99
CA ALA A 299 -12.68 -6.50 5.73
C ALA A 299 -11.87 -6.99 4.52
N SER A 300 -12.55 -7.65 3.57
CA SER A 300 -12.04 -7.90 2.22
C SER A 300 -12.96 -7.22 1.24
N TYR A 301 -12.36 -6.50 0.30
CA TYR A 301 -13.10 -5.81 -0.75
C TYR A 301 -13.14 -6.68 -2.02
N PRO A 302 -14.30 -6.78 -2.68
CA PRO A 302 -14.42 -7.55 -3.92
C PRO A 302 -13.82 -6.76 -5.08
N ASP A 303 -13.17 -7.44 -6.04
CA ASP A 303 -12.42 -6.77 -7.11
C ASP A 303 -13.31 -6.03 -8.10
N ASN A 304 -13.07 -4.73 -8.29
CA ASN A 304 -13.75 -3.90 -9.30
C ASN A 304 -15.28 -3.99 -9.28
N GLN A 305 -15.86 -4.26 -8.11
CA GLN A 305 -17.29 -4.46 -7.93
C GLN A 305 -17.71 -4.07 -6.50
N CYS A 306 -19.01 -4.10 -6.25
CA CYS A 306 -19.61 -3.86 -4.94
C CYS A 306 -20.35 -5.10 -4.44
N TYR A 307 -20.29 -5.37 -3.14
CA TYR A 307 -20.97 -6.51 -2.57
C TYR A 307 -21.44 -6.29 -1.13
N THR A 308 -22.66 -6.78 -0.84
CA THR A 308 -23.37 -6.55 0.43
C THR A 308 -23.38 -7.81 1.32
N HIS A 309 -23.64 -9.02 0.79
CA HIS A 309 -23.82 -10.21 1.63
C HIS A 309 -22.56 -10.69 2.39
N TRP A 310 -21.35 -10.45 1.87
CA TRP A 310 -20.11 -10.80 2.59
C TRP A 310 -19.82 -9.83 3.72
N ALA A 311 -20.33 -8.60 3.65
CA ALA A 311 -20.13 -7.61 4.69
C ALA A 311 -20.88 -8.00 5.98
N ASP A 312 -22.08 -8.59 5.85
CA ASP A 312 -22.84 -9.20 6.96
C ASP A 312 -22.11 -10.43 7.55
N ALA A 313 -21.42 -11.22 6.73
CA ALA A 313 -20.69 -12.42 7.15
C ALA A 313 -19.34 -12.11 7.82
N LEU A 314 -18.78 -10.92 7.59
CA LEU A 314 -17.47 -10.50 8.11
C LEU A 314 -17.51 -9.87 9.50
N GLN A 315 -18.65 -9.92 10.20
CA GLN A 315 -18.82 -9.34 11.55
C GLN A 315 -18.28 -7.91 11.61
N LEU A 316 -18.59 -7.11 10.59
CA LEU A 316 -18.43 -5.66 10.70
C LEU A 316 -19.36 -5.22 11.83
N ASP A 317 -18.81 -4.54 12.82
CA ASP A 317 -19.55 -4.06 14.00
C ASP A 317 -20.34 -2.79 13.63
N VAL A 318 -21.18 -2.92 12.61
CA VAL A 318 -22.18 -1.92 12.26
C VAL A 318 -23.40 -2.28 13.07
N ASP A 319 -23.96 -1.32 13.80
CA ASP A 319 -25.25 -1.45 14.50
C ASP A 319 -26.20 -2.28 13.63
N GLY A 320 -26.84 -3.33 14.19
CA GLY A 320 -27.55 -4.38 13.44
C GLY A 320 -28.75 -3.89 12.61
N THR A 321 -28.96 -2.57 12.59
CA THR A 321 -29.89 -1.79 11.80
C THR A 321 -29.34 -1.34 10.44
N LEU A 322 -28.01 -1.39 10.22
CA LEU A 322 -27.34 -0.98 8.99
C LEU A 322 -26.79 -2.19 8.22
N ILE A 323 -26.85 -2.09 6.88
CA ILE A 323 -26.24 -3.04 5.97
C ILE A 323 -25.11 -2.33 5.22
N PRO A 324 -23.84 -2.70 5.46
CA PRO A 324 -22.72 -2.16 4.72
C PRO A 324 -22.61 -2.80 3.32
N THR A 325 -22.34 -1.98 2.31
CA THR A 325 -21.87 -2.42 0.99
C THR A 325 -20.42 -2.00 0.82
N LEU A 326 -19.56 -2.95 0.48
CA LEU A 326 -18.14 -2.73 0.23
C LEU A 326 -17.87 -2.75 -1.27
N CYS A 327 -17.12 -1.78 -1.77
CA CYS A 327 -16.68 -1.71 -3.16
C CYS A 327 -15.15 -1.59 -3.23
N SER A 328 -14.52 -2.23 -4.22
CA SER A 328 -13.18 -1.84 -4.67
C SER A 328 -13.18 -1.46 -6.14
N CYS A 329 -12.27 -0.58 -6.54
CA CYS A 329 -12.17 -0.09 -7.91
C CYS A 329 -10.73 0.27 -8.25
N ASP A 330 -10.36 0.04 -9.50
CA ASP A 330 -9.08 0.45 -10.07
C ASP A 330 -9.13 1.89 -10.63
N THR A 331 -10.24 2.61 -10.42
CA THR A 331 -10.43 3.99 -10.82
C THR A 331 -10.50 4.92 -9.60
N PRO A 332 -10.13 6.22 -9.74
CA PRO A 332 -10.16 7.17 -8.63
C PRO A 332 -11.53 7.29 -7.93
N ASN A 333 -12.60 7.08 -8.70
CA ASN A 333 -13.97 7.18 -8.23
C ASN A 333 -14.61 5.80 -8.18
N CYS A 334 -14.81 5.30 -6.97
CA CYS A 334 -15.63 4.13 -6.75
C CYS A 334 -17.11 4.50 -6.81
N THR A 335 -17.72 4.34 -7.97
CA THR A 335 -19.18 4.44 -8.10
C THR A 335 -19.77 3.04 -7.93
N PRO A 336 -20.64 2.80 -6.94
CA PRO A 336 -21.45 1.60 -6.97
C PRO A 336 -22.29 1.60 -8.25
N PRO A 337 -22.61 0.43 -8.84
CA PRO A 337 -23.68 0.39 -9.82
C PRO A 337 -24.95 0.90 -9.15
N ASP A 338 -25.66 1.85 -9.76
CA ASP A 338 -26.93 2.41 -9.25
C ASP A 338 -28.00 1.31 -8.98
N SER A 339 -27.75 0.09 -9.46
CA SER A 339 -28.52 -1.12 -9.24
C SER A 339 -27.86 -2.05 -8.20
N ILE A 340 -27.63 -1.59 -6.96
CA ILE A 340 -27.56 -2.54 -5.83
C ILE A 340 -29.00 -3.05 -5.63
N ILE A 341 -29.35 -4.08 -6.40
CA ILE A 341 -30.63 -4.77 -6.26
C ILE A 341 -30.53 -5.61 -5.00
N TYR A 342 -31.28 -5.18 -3.97
CA TYR A 342 -31.43 -5.85 -2.67
C TYR A 342 -32.06 -7.24 -2.77
#